data_AF-A0AAD3HP08-F1
#
_entry.id   AF-A0AAD3HP08-F1
#
_cell.length_a   1.000
_cell.length_b   1.000
_cell.length_c   1.000
_cell.angle_alpha   90.00
_cell.angle_beta   90.00
_cell.angle_gamma   90.00
#
_symmetry.space_group_name_H-M   'P 1'
#
loop_
_entity.id
_entity.type
_entity.pdbx_description
1 polymer ?
#
loop_
_entity_poly.entity_id
_entity_poly.type
_entity_poly.pdbx_seq_one_letter_code
_entity_poly.pdbx_strand_id
1 'polypeptide(L)'
;MSRYNGGYNQQPYQPYHNNNFSQNGWSYTGHNSQSRVAFYENDAGVKMDYYYSTGTTKTSMDHPARGSTQLFRRDLSEGEHRAVLENPRVHTGKGYYTKH
;
A
#
# COMPACT_ATOMS: atom_id res chain seq x y z
N MET A 1 -18.70 2.44 13.39
CA MET A 1 -18.92 2.65 11.93
C MET A 1 -17.77 2.03 11.17
N SER A 2 -17.97 0.80 10.67
CA SER A 2 -16.95 0.13 9.84
C SER A 2 -16.84 0.89 8.52
N ARG A 3 -15.69 1.54 8.26
CA ARG A 3 -15.50 2.46 7.13
C ARG A 3 -15.28 1.76 5.79
N TYR A 4 -15.08 0.45 5.80
CA TYR A 4 -14.76 -0.32 4.61
C TYR A 4 -15.58 -1.60 4.60
N ASN A 5 -16.28 -1.80 3.49
CA ASN A 5 -17.13 -2.95 3.23
C ASN A 5 -16.21 -4.18 3.16
N GLY A 6 -15.98 -4.80 4.32
CA GLY A 6 -14.92 -5.77 4.54
C GLY A 6 -15.18 -7.05 3.78
N GLY A 7 -14.91 -7.07 2.47
CA GLY A 7 -14.69 -8.26 1.64
C GLY A 7 -15.61 -9.46 1.83
N TYR A 8 -16.83 -9.30 2.37
CA TYR A 8 -17.75 -10.40 2.61
C TYR A 8 -18.07 -11.04 1.25
N ASN A 9 -17.68 -12.31 1.07
CA ASN A 9 -17.79 -13.15 -0.13
C ASN A 9 -16.77 -12.94 -1.27
N GLN A 10 -15.61 -12.31 -1.03
CA GLN A 10 -14.55 -12.25 -2.06
C GLN A 10 -13.44 -13.28 -1.79
N GLN A 11 -12.93 -13.89 -2.86
CA GLN A 11 -11.85 -14.89 -2.78
C GLN A 11 -10.62 -14.30 -2.08
N PRO A 12 -9.94 -15.07 -1.21
CA PRO A 12 -8.75 -14.60 -0.53
C PRO A 12 -7.68 -14.19 -1.55
N TYR A 13 -7.15 -12.99 -1.35
CA TYR A 13 -6.14 -12.41 -2.21
C TYR A 13 -4.74 -13.01 -1.89
N GLN A 14 -4.01 -13.46 -2.92
CA GLN A 14 -2.65 -14.00 -2.83
C GLN A 14 -1.60 -12.95 -3.19
N PRO A 15 -0.76 -12.50 -2.24
CA PRO A 15 0.15 -11.41 -2.52
C PRO A 15 1.27 -11.72 -3.50
N TYR A 16 1.58 -10.71 -4.31
CA TYR A 16 2.84 -10.64 -5.03
C TYR A 16 3.94 -10.58 -3.95
N HIS A 17 4.75 -11.64 -3.83
CA HIS A 17 5.70 -11.89 -2.73
C HIS A 17 5.08 -12.21 -1.36
N ASN A 18 5.86 -12.87 -0.49
CA ASN A 18 5.45 -13.34 0.84
C ASN A 18 5.42 -12.19 1.88
N ASN A 19 4.57 -11.19 1.61
CA ASN A 19 4.52 -9.94 2.36
C ASN A 19 3.69 -10.06 3.65
N ASN A 20 4.33 -9.82 4.80
CA ASN A 20 3.69 -9.85 6.13
C ASN A 20 3.29 -8.44 6.59
N PHE A 21 2.17 -7.91 6.08
CA PHE A 21 1.67 -6.56 6.41
C PHE A 21 1.44 -6.36 7.92
N SER A 22 0.76 -7.30 8.58
CA SER A 22 0.42 -7.21 10.01
C SER A 22 1.65 -7.17 10.92
N GLN A 23 2.72 -7.90 10.58
CA GLN A 23 3.99 -7.87 11.31
C GLN A 23 4.70 -6.52 11.21
N ASN A 24 4.38 -5.72 10.19
CA ASN A 24 4.94 -4.39 9.97
C ASN A 24 4.00 -3.27 10.45
N GLY A 25 3.01 -3.59 11.30
CA GLY A 25 2.09 -2.60 11.88
C GLY A 25 0.99 -2.10 10.93
N TRP A 26 0.71 -2.84 9.85
CA TRP A 26 -0.37 -2.52 8.92
C TRP A 26 -1.61 -3.35 9.22
N SER A 27 -2.71 -2.66 9.50
CA SER A 27 -4.03 -3.24 9.67
C SER A 27 -4.73 -3.32 8.32
N TYR A 28 -5.18 -4.52 7.94
CA TYR A 28 -5.98 -4.73 6.74
C TYR A 28 -7.37 -4.12 6.92
N THR A 29 -7.81 -3.31 5.95
CA THR A 29 -9.11 -2.62 6.01
C THR A 29 -10.09 -3.10 4.95
N GLY A 30 -9.62 -3.75 3.89
CA GLY A 30 -10.47 -4.31 2.84
C GLY A 30 -9.71 -4.57 1.54
N HIS A 31 -10.40 -4.98 0.50
CA HIS A 31 -9.84 -5.10 -0.85
C HIS A 31 -10.95 -4.93 -1.90
N ASN A 32 -10.54 -4.73 -3.15
CA ASN A 32 -11.40 -4.82 -4.32
C ASN A 32 -10.78 -5.84 -5.30
N SER A 33 -11.42 -6.99 -5.44
CA SER A 33 -10.96 -8.07 -6.32
C SER A 33 -10.95 -7.69 -7.81
N GLN A 34 -11.92 -6.89 -8.28
CA GLN A 34 -11.98 -6.44 -9.67
C GLN A 34 -10.78 -5.57 -10.04
N SER A 35 -10.41 -4.65 -9.16
CA SER A 35 -9.23 -3.78 -9.34
C SER A 35 -7.93 -4.41 -8.85
N ARG A 36 -8.00 -5.60 -8.24
CA ARG A 36 -6.86 -6.33 -7.68
C ARG A 36 -6.03 -5.48 -6.72
N VAL A 37 -6.72 -4.85 -5.76
CA VAL A 37 -6.11 -3.94 -4.77
C VAL A 37 -6.56 -4.28 -3.37
N ALA A 38 -5.61 -4.36 -2.43
CA ALA A 38 -5.85 -4.49 -0.99
C ALA A 38 -5.55 -3.18 -0.28
N PHE A 39 -6.32 -2.87 0.76
CA PHE A 39 -6.26 -1.63 1.52
C PHE A 39 -5.75 -1.90 2.94
N TYR A 40 -4.83 -1.06 3.39
CA TYR A 40 -4.27 -1.14 4.74
C TYR A 40 -4.14 0.26 5.36
N GLU A 41 -4.11 0.30 6.68
CA GLU A 41 -3.86 1.51 7.47
C GLU A 41 -2.92 1.17 8.64
N ASN A 42 -2.04 2.09 9.01
CA ASN A 42 -1.18 1.94 10.19
C ASN A 42 -1.52 2.96 11.29
N ASP A 43 -0.95 2.81 12.47
CA ASP A 43 -1.23 3.66 13.63
C ASP A 43 -0.83 5.13 13.45
N ALA A 44 0.06 5.41 12.49
CA ALA A 44 0.43 6.77 12.10
C ALA A 44 -0.62 7.44 11.17
N GLY A 45 -1.73 6.77 10.86
CA GLY A 45 -2.78 7.26 9.97
C GLY A 45 -2.41 7.22 8.48
N VAL A 46 -1.36 6.47 8.12
CA VAL A 46 -0.98 6.27 6.71
C VAL A 46 -1.87 5.20 6.11
N LYS A 47 -2.40 5.47 4.92
CA LYS A 47 -3.20 4.52 4.13
C LYS A 47 -2.38 3.94 2.99
N MET A 48 -2.55 2.65 2.73
CA MET A 48 -1.87 1.94 1.65
C MET A 48 -2.88 1.27 0.73
N ASP A 49 -2.71 1.49 -0.58
CA ASP A 49 -3.37 0.73 -1.64
C ASP A 49 -2.30 -0.18 -2.28
N TYR A 50 -2.43 -1.49 -2.07
CA TYR A 50 -1.50 -2.51 -2.59
C TYR A 50 -2.11 -3.23 -3.79
N TYR A 51 -1.62 -2.91 -4.98
CA TYR A 51 -2.04 -3.49 -6.25
C TYR A 51 -1.25 -4.74 -6.55
N TYR A 52 -1.95 -5.85 -6.51
CA TYR A 52 -1.29 -7.09 -6.23
C TYR A 52 -1.07 -8.02 -7.40
N SER A 53 -1.61 -7.66 -8.55
CA SER A 53 -1.18 -8.23 -9.81
C SER A 53 0.11 -7.58 -10.32
N THR A 54 0.52 -6.42 -9.80
CA THR A 54 1.62 -5.61 -10.36
C THR A 54 2.68 -5.20 -9.34
N GLY A 55 2.56 -5.61 -8.07
CA GLY A 55 3.44 -5.17 -6.99
C GLY A 55 3.46 -3.64 -6.78
N THR A 56 2.45 -2.92 -7.30
CA THR A 56 2.39 -1.47 -7.19
C THR A 56 1.83 -1.08 -5.82
N THR A 57 2.54 -0.20 -5.12
CA THR A 57 2.15 0.28 -3.80
C THR A 57 1.95 1.78 -3.84
N LYS A 58 0.78 2.22 -3.40
CA LYS A 58 0.48 3.62 -3.17
C LYS A 58 0.31 3.86 -1.68
N THR A 59 0.97 4.87 -1.14
CA THR A 59 0.80 5.31 0.24
C THR A 59 0.27 6.74 0.27
N SER A 60 -0.76 6.99 1.06
CA SER A 60 -1.34 8.32 1.31
C SER A 60 -1.13 8.71 2.76
N MET A 61 -0.59 9.90 3.03
CA MET A 61 -0.24 10.36 4.38
C MET A 61 -0.31 11.88 4.48
N ASP A 62 -0.36 12.40 5.70
CA ASP A 62 -0.20 13.84 5.94
C ASP A 62 1.27 14.18 6.21
N HIS A 63 1.87 14.99 5.35
CA HIS A 63 3.27 15.40 5.48
C HIS A 63 3.37 16.71 6.29
N PRO A 64 4.18 16.78 7.36
CA PRO A 64 4.20 17.93 8.27
C PRO A 64 4.39 19.30 7.60
N ALA A 65 5.15 19.34 6.50
CA ALA A 65 5.42 20.58 5.75
C ALA A 65 4.59 20.75 4.46
N ARG A 66 3.97 19.68 3.94
CA ARG A 66 3.32 19.70 2.60
C ARG A 66 1.83 19.37 2.64
N GLY A 67 1.31 19.00 3.81
CA GLY A 67 -0.04 18.47 3.97
C GLY A 67 -0.20 17.11 3.31
N SER A 68 -1.44 16.78 2.97
CA SER A 68 -1.82 15.51 2.34
C SER A 68 -1.00 15.22 1.08
N THR A 69 -0.31 14.09 1.07
CA THR A 69 0.56 13.66 -0.03
C THR A 69 0.36 12.18 -0.35
N GLN A 70 0.70 11.81 -1.57
CA GLN A 70 0.64 10.44 -2.06
C GLN A 70 1.95 10.07 -2.76
N LEU A 71 2.45 8.87 -2.46
CA LEU A 71 3.64 8.30 -3.10
C LEU A 71 3.23 7.03 -3.83
N PHE A 72 3.54 6.97 -5.13
CA PHE A 72 3.31 5.81 -5.98
C PHE A 72 4.63 5.12 -6.28
N ARG A 73 4.66 3.81 -6.06
CA ARG A 73 5.82 2.96 -6.32
C ARG A 73 5.38 1.77 -7.14
N ARG A 74 5.89 1.67 -8.36
CA ARG A 74 5.51 0.62 -9.31
C ARG A 74 6.55 -0.48 -9.28
N ASP A 75 6.10 -1.73 -9.45
CA ASP A 75 6.95 -2.90 -9.65
C ASP A 75 8.08 -3.02 -8.59
N LEU A 76 7.66 -3.06 -7.32
CA LEU A 76 8.58 -3.22 -6.21
C LEU A 76 9.02 -4.68 -6.10
N SER A 77 10.33 -4.89 -5.97
CA SER A 77 10.87 -6.15 -5.47
C SER A 77 10.45 -6.37 -4.02
N GLU A 78 10.58 -7.60 -3.53
CA GLU A 78 10.29 -7.94 -2.13
C GLU A 78 11.04 -7.04 -1.14
N GLY A 79 12.33 -6.80 -1.37
CA GLY A 79 13.15 -5.94 -0.50
C GLY A 79 12.71 -4.48 -0.51
N GLU A 80 12.38 -3.93 -1.69
CA GLU A 80 11.86 -2.56 -1.80
C GLU A 80 10.47 -2.44 -1.15
N HIS A 81 9.63 -3.46 -1.29
CA HIS A 81 8.32 -3.48 -0.66
C HIS A 81 8.45 -3.52 0.87
N ARG A 82 9.36 -4.33 1.43
CA ARG A 82 9.67 -4.33 2.86
C ARG A 82 10.12 -2.95 3.35
N ALA A 83 11.00 -2.28 2.62
CA ALA A 83 11.42 -0.92 2.96
C ALA A 83 10.24 0.07 3.02
N VAL A 84 9.23 -0.11 2.15
CA VAL A 84 8.00 0.70 2.18
C VAL A 84 7.11 0.35 3.37
N LEU A 85 7.03 -0.92 3.75
CA LEU A 85 6.29 -1.35 4.94
C LEU A 85 6.88 -0.77 6.22
N GLU A 86 8.22 -0.75 6.33
CA GLU A 86 8.96 -0.18 7.46
C GLU A 86 8.92 1.35 7.47
N ASN A 87 9.07 1.99 6.30
CA ASN A 87 9.04 3.43 6.15
C ASN A 87 8.19 3.83 4.92
N PRO A 88 6.91 4.17 5.09
CA PRO A 88 6.04 4.53 3.98
C PRO A 88 6.47 5.81 3.24
N ARG A 89 7.43 6.57 3.76
CA ARG A 89 8.01 7.76 3.11
C ARG A 89 9.22 7.44 2.24
N VAL A 90 9.69 6.19 2.21
CA VAL A 90 10.89 5.81 1.45
C VAL A 90 10.68 6.08 -0.05
N HIS A 91 11.64 6.76 -0.67
CA HIS A 91 11.65 6.97 -2.11
C HIS A 91 12.43 5.81 -2.74
N THR A 92 11.78 5.01 -3.58
CA THR A 92 12.43 3.87 -4.28
C THR A 92 12.97 4.27 -5.65
N GLY A 93 12.80 5.52 -6.08
CA GLY A 93 13.11 5.97 -7.45
C GLY A 93 12.16 5.41 -8.53
N LYS A 94 11.33 4.41 -8.20
CA LYS A 94 10.34 3.81 -9.10
C LYS A 94 8.98 4.48 -8.98
N GLY A 95 8.29 4.64 -10.10
CA GLY A 95 6.94 5.21 -10.15
C GLY A 95 6.86 6.74 -10.19
N TYR A 96 8.00 7.44 -10.23
CA TYR A 96 8.06 8.88 -10.43
C TYR A 96 8.02 9.22 -11.92
N TYR A 97 7.29 10.28 -12.27
CA TYR A 97 7.38 10.87 -13.61
C TYR A 97 8.70 11.64 -13.74
N THR A 98 9.58 11.18 -14.63
CA THR A 98 10.68 12.00 -15.13
C THR A 98 10.15 12.92 -16.23
N LYS A 99 10.31 14.24 -16.08
CA LYS A 99 10.14 15.15 -17.22
C LYS A 99 11.25 14.84 -18.22
N HIS A 100 10.87 14.45 -19.43
CA HIS A 100 11.74 14.45 -20.60
C HIS A 100 11.71 15.83 -21.24
#